data_AF-A0A933BF36-F1
#
_entry.id   AF-A0A933BF36-F1
#
_cell.length_a   1.000
_cell.length_b   1.000
_cell.length_c   1.000
_cell.angle_alpha   90.00
_cell.angle_beta   90.00
_cell.angle_gamma   90.00
#
_symmetry.space_group_name_H-M   'P 1'
#
loop_
_entity.id
_entity.type
_entity.pdbx_description
1 polymer ?
#
loop_
_entity_poly.entity_id
_entity_poly.type
_entity_poly.pdbx_seq_one_letter_code
_entity_poly.pdbx_strand_id
1 'polypeptide(L)'
;MNPRLGLFLALALALAPRLYASCPEPEFKNLPYLSGSMNHSCVTLYFDKEAGRIWGHINRSEARIEIDPENRAIRGSANRSGVALDYSGQPGLLYLTGSANRAPYQLHIDWANGTARGFSNNARLWFDFDPKKGTLEGAGNGSRIQLRLDRSSGELRGAMNRIVTQLKLSGLELSDLIEHFYLFLDYPSASVLDSVEGP
;
A
#
# COMPACT_ATOMS: atom_id res chain seq x y z
N MET A 1 57.49 18.46 -29.45
CA MET A 1 56.04 18.45 -29.75
C MET A 1 55.45 17.14 -29.25
N ASN A 2 54.54 17.26 -28.27
CA ASN A 2 53.53 16.34 -27.72
C ASN A 2 53.78 14.82 -27.56
N PRO A 3 53.81 14.33 -26.31
CA PRO A 3 53.18 13.07 -25.92
C PRO A 3 51.90 13.38 -25.13
N ARG A 4 50.73 13.14 -25.71
CA ARG A 4 49.45 13.16 -24.97
C ARG A 4 48.49 12.15 -25.56
N LEU A 5 48.26 11.07 -24.82
CA LEU A 5 47.06 10.22 -24.80
C LEU A 5 47.38 9.14 -23.74
N GLY A 6 47.07 9.29 -22.46
CA GLY A 6 45.77 9.68 -21.92
C GLY A 6 44.89 8.45 -21.73
N LEU A 7 45.40 7.40 -21.08
CA LEU A 7 44.65 6.20 -20.75
C LEU A 7 43.73 6.52 -19.55
N PHE A 8 42.49 6.88 -19.85
CA PHE A 8 41.47 7.12 -18.84
C PHE A 8 41.06 5.80 -18.17
N LEU A 9 41.23 5.81 -16.86
CA LEU A 9 40.78 4.85 -15.87
C LEU A 9 39.27 4.60 -16.05
N ALA A 10 38.88 3.42 -16.54
CA ALA A 10 37.49 2.96 -16.51
C ALA A 10 37.15 2.53 -15.08
N LEU A 11 36.83 3.52 -14.23
CA LEU A 11 36.21 3.28 -12.93
C LEU A 11 34.75 2.87 -13.20
N ALA A 12 34.54 1.57 -13.40
CA ALA A 12 33.21 1.00 -13.38
C ALA A 12 32.63 1.21 -11.96
N LEU A 13 31.86 2.28 -11.78
CA LEU A 13 30.88 2.36 -10.70
C LEU A 13 29.86 1.24 -10.94
N ALA A 14 30.18 0.04 -10.46
CA ALA A 14 29.17 -0.93 -10.08
C ALA A 14 28.45 -0.37 -8.84
N LEU A 15 27.57 0.61 -9.06
CA LEU A 15 26.48 0.92 -8.14
C LEU A 15 25.53 -0.26 -8.22
N ALA A 16 25.90 -1.36 -7.57
CA ALA A 16 24.98 -2.41 -7.24
C ALA A 16 23.77 -1.75 -6.55
N PRO A 17 22.52 -1.95 -7.01
CA PRO A 17 21.38 -1.49 -6.27
C PRO A 17 21.51 -2.11 -4.88
N ARG A 18 21.60 -1.26 -3.84
CA ARG A 18 21.60 -1.71 -2.44
C ARG A 18 20.45 -2.70 -2.31
N LEU A 19 20.83 -3.94 -2.04
CA LEU A 19 19.98 -5.11 -1.92
C LEU A 19 18.77 -4.76 -1.05
N TYR A 20 17.59 -4.57 -1.67
CA TYR A 20 16.36 -4.92 -0.98
C TYR A 20 16.52 -6.40 -0.68
N ALA A 21 16.67 -6.76 0.60
CA ALA A 21 16.55 -8.16 1.00
C ALA A 21 15.30 -8.70 0.31
N SER A 22 15.47 -9.74 -0.52
CA SER A 22 14.38 -10.33 -1.27
C SER A 22 13.28 -10.67 -0.28
N CYS A 23 12.08 -10.09 -0.49
CA CYS A 23 10.98 -10.36 0.40
C CYS A 23 10.70 -11.86 0.39
N PRO A 24 10.41 -12.45 1.57
CA PRO A 24 10.19 -13.88 1.67
C PRO A 24 9.07 -14.27 0.71
N GLU A 25 9.24 -15.41 0.04
CA GLU A 25 8.18 -15.93 -0.81
C GLU A 25 6.91 -16.19 0.02
N PRO A 26 5.72 -16.00 -0.57
CA PRO A 26 4.47 -16.39 0.06
C PRO A 26 4.46 -17.89 0.38
N GLU A 27 4.16 -18.22 1.64
CA GLU A 27 4.05 -19.58 2.16
C GLU A 27 2.76 -20.25 1.65
N PHE A 28 1.64 -19.53 1.69
CA PHE A 28 0.32 -20.03 1.28
C PHE A 28 0.00 -19.67 -0.18
N LYS A 29 0.65 -20.34 -1.13
CA LYS A 29 0.50 -20.05 -2.57
C LYS A 29 -0.92 -20.32 -3.13
N ASN A 30 -1.74 -21.08 -2.42
CA ASN A 30 -3.11 -21.42 -2.81
C ASN A 30 -4.15 -20.37 -2.42
N LEU A 31 -3.76 -19.40 -1.57
CA LEU A 31 -4.63 -18.29 -1.20
C LEU A 31 -4.29 -17.06 -2.05
N PRO A 32 -5.27 -16.19 -2.32
CA PRO A 32 -4.98 -14.86 -2.81
C PRO A 32 -3.98 -14.14 -1.89
N TYR A 33 -2.97 -13.50 -2.47
CA TYR A 33 -1.94 -12.82 -1.71
C TYR A 33 -1.42 -11.57 -2.41
N LEU A 34 -0.83 -10.70 -1.60
CA LEU A 34 -0.08 -9.53 -2.00
C LEU A 34 1.33 -9.63 -1.42
N SER A 35 2.37 -9.52 -2.25
CA SER A 35 3.75 -9.55 -1.76
C SER A 35 4.67 -8.58 -2.48
N GLY A 36 5.78 -8.17 -1.87
CA GLY A 36 6.78 -7.30 -2.49
C GLY A 36 7.27 -6.22 -1.55
N SER A 37 7.60 -5.04 -2.05
CA SER A 37 8.16 -3.94 -1.27
C SER A 37 7.31 -2.67 -1.31
N MET A 38 7.18 -2.06 -0.13
CA MET A 38 6.51 -0.78 0.09
C MET A 38 7.07 -0.12 1.37
N ASN A 39 7.15 1.22 1.40
CA ASN A 39 7.59 1.99 2.58
C ASN A 39 8.92 1.48 3.19
N HIS A 40 9.90 1.12 2.34
CA HIS A 40 11.18 0.54 2.77
C HIS A 40 11.07 -0.74 3.61
N SER A 41 10.04 -1.55 3.34
CA SER A 41 9.79 -2.81 4.02
C SER A 41 9.22 -3.84 3.06
N CYS A 42 9.38 -5.11 3.42
CA CYS A 42 8.67 -6.18 2.75
C CYS A 42 7.22 -6.22 3.21
N VAL A 43 6.36 -6.54 2.25
CA VAL A 43 4.94 -6.78 2.44
C VAL A 43 4.67 -8.21 1.99
N THR A 44 3.91 -8.94 2.81
CA THR A 44 3.29 -10.21 2.45
C THR A 44 1.96 -10.29 3.18
N LEU A 45 0.85 -10.21 2.47
CA LEU A 45 -0.50 -10.32 3.01
C LEU A 45 -1.25 -11.44 2.29
N TYR A 46 -1.99 -12.25 3.05
CA TYR A 46 -2.86 -13.30 2.54
C TYR A 46 -4.31 -12.89 2.76
N PHE A 47 -5.18 -13.23 1.82
CA PHE A 47 -6.59 -12.89 1.84
C PHE A 47 -7.41 -14.18 1.73
N ASP A 48 -8.08 -14.53 2.81
CA ASP A 48 -9.12 -15.57 2.82
C ASP A 48 -10.47 -14.86 2.76
N LYS A 49 -10.99 -14.68 1.54
CA LYS A 49 -12.25 -13.96 1.31
C LYS A 49 -13.45 -14.75 1.83
N GLU A 50 -13.36 -16.07 1.89
CA GLU A 50 -14.44 -16.93 2.39
C GLU A 50 -14.53 -16.87 3.91
N ALA A 51 -13.38 -16.93 4.60
CA ALA A 51 -13.34 -16.81 6.05
C ALA A 51 -13.36 -15.35 6.55
N GLY A 52 -13.29 -14.37 5.65
CA GLY A 52 -13.24 -12.95 5.99
C GLY A 52 -11.97 -12.56 6.75
N ARG A 53 -10.80 -13.02 6.31
CA ARG A 53 -9.53 -12.79 7.02
C ARG A 53 -8.44 -12.24 6.13
N ILE A 54 -7.65 -11.31 6.67
CA ILE A 54 -6.41 -10.83 6.06
C ILE A 54 -5.30 -10.91 7.10
N TRP A 55 -4.17 -11.52 6.75
CA TRP A 55 -3.04 -11.62 7.68
C TRP A 55 -1.68 -11.58 6.99
N GLY A 56 -0.63 -11.34 7.77
CA GLY A 56 0.75 -11.39 7.30
C GLY A 56 1.55 -10.20 7.83
N HIS A 57 2.42 -9.63 7.00
CA HIS A 57 3.31 -8.54 7.37
C HIS A 57 3.19 -7.33 6.42
N ILE A 58 3.10 -6.13 6.99
CA ILE A 58 3.09 -4.85 6.27
C ILE A 58 3.69 -3.76 7.17
N ASN A 59 4.43 -2.81 6.58
CA ASN A 59 5.09 -1.71 7.29
C ASN A 59 5.90 -2.17 8.52
N ARG A 60 6.65 -3.27 8.38
CA ARG A 60 7.48 -3.88 9.45
C ARG A 60 6.68 -4.35 10.67
N SER A 61 5.40 -4.66 10.49
CA SER A 61 4.51 -5.14 11.54
C SER A 61 3.64 -6.26 11.05
N GLU A 62 3.14 -7.08 11.98
CA GLU A 62 2.12 -8.06 11.67
C GLU A 62 0.77 -7.36 11.42
N ALA A 63 0.02 -7.85 10.43
CA ALA A 63 -1.38 -7.53 10.22
C ALA A 63 -2.22 -8.76 10.50
N ARG A 64 -3.35 -8.56 11.19
CA ARG A 64 -4.38 -9.56 11.44
C ARG A 64 -5.73 -8.85 11.40
N ILE A 65 -6.52 -9.12 10.39
CA ILE A 65 -7.81 -8.48 10.15
C ILE A 65 -8.87 -9.56 10.04
N GLU A 66 -10.00 -9.29 10.67
CA GLU A 66 -11.23 -10.06 10.56
C GLU A 66 -12.32 -9.15 9.98
N ILE A 67 -13.09 -9.70 9.06
CA ILE A 67 -14.21 -9.06 8.36
C ILE A 67 -15.45 -9.83 8.76
N ASP A 68 -16.34 -9.16 9.47
CA ASP A 68 -17.62 -9.69 9.92
C ASP A 68 -18.72 -9.11 9.04
N PRO A 69 -19.24 -9.90 8.09
CA PRO A 69 -20.28 -9.42 7.18
C PRO A 69 -21.66 -9.29 7.79
N GLU A 70 -21.92 -10.01 8.88
CA GLU A 70 -23.20 -9.96 9.58
C GLU A 70 -23.32 -8.64 10.36
N ASN A 71 -22.25 -8.26 11.05
CA ASN A 71 -22.18 -7.00 11.82
C ASN A 71 -21.62 -5.82 11.01
N ARG A 72 -21.27 -6.04 9.74
CA ARG A 72 -20.66 -5.05 8.85
C ARG A 72 -19.43 -4.36 9.47
N ALA A 73 -18.55 -5.17 10.04
CA ALA A 73 -17.43 -4.72 10.82
C ALA A 73 -16.11 -5.29 10.27
N ILE A 74 -15.06 -4.48 10.32
CA ILE A 74 -13.68 -4.88 10.10
C ILE A 74 -12.93 -4.59 11.40
N ARG A 75 -12.27 -5.61 11.96
CA ARG A 75 -11.59 -5.55 13.26
C ARG A 75 -10.21 -6.17 13.17
N GLY A 76 -9.32 -5.79 14.08
CA GLY A 76 -8.02 -6.43 14.24
C GLY A 76 -6.88 -5.44 14.42
N SER A 77 -5.74 -5.70 13.80
CA SER A 77 -4.55 -4.87 13.91
C SER A 77 -3.74 -4.82 12.62
N ALA A 78 -3.13 -3.66 12.37
CA ALA A 78 -2.14 -3.41 11.33
C ALA A 78 -1.29 -2.19 11.72
N ASN A 79 -0.08 -2.07 11.17
CA ASN A 79 0.80 -0.91 11.39
C ASN A 79 1.04 -0.62 12.90
N ARG A 80 1.13 -1.67 13.73
CA ARG A 80 1.25 -1.60 15.20
C ARG A 80 0.12 -0.81 15.87
N SER A 81 -1.09 -0.92 15.34
CA SER A 81 -2.29 -0.24 15.82
C SER A 81 -3.53 -1.10 15.64
N GLY A 82 -4.58 -0.81 16.40
CA GLY A 82 -5.89 -1.42 16.20
C GLY A 82 -6.57 -0.91 14.93
N VAL A 83 -7.33 -1.79 14.29
CA VAL A 83 -8.27 -1.47 13.21
C VAL A 83 -9.66 -1.76 13.73
N ALA A 84 -10.54 -0.76 13.65
CA ALA A 84 -11.94 -0.88 13.98
C ALA A 84 -12.74 0.01 13.02
N LEU A 85 -13.20 -0.59 11.92
CA LEU A 85 -13.98 0.09 10.87
C LEU A 85 -15.35 -0.56 10.74
N ASP A 86 -16.39 0.24 10.68
CA ASP A 86 -17.70 -0.20 10.23
C ASP A 86 -17.83 0.10 8.75
N TYR A 87 -18.59 -0.74 8.05
CA TYR A 87 -18.87 -0.53 6.65
C TYR A 87 -20.36 -0.51 6.32
N SER A 88 -20.70 0.26 5.31
CA SER A 88 -22.05 0.38 4.79
C SER A 88 -22.01 0.72 3.31
N GLY A 89 -23.15 0.69 2.65
CA GLY A 89 -23.22 1.06 1.24
C GLY A 89 -24.37 0.41 0.51
N GLN A 90 -24.33 0.56 -0.81
CA GLN A 90 -25.26 -0.02 -1.78
C GLN A 90 -24.44 -0.50 -2.98
N PRO A 91 -25.00 -1.30 -3.90
CA PRO A 91 -24.25 -1.72 -5.08
C PRO A 91 -23.61 -0.53 -5.80
N GLY A 92 -22.28 -0.58 -5.97
CA GLY A 92 -21.49 0.50 -6.57
C GLY A 92 -20.94 1.55 -5.60
N LEU A 93 -21.37 1.56 -4.33
CA LEU A 93 -20.86 2.46 -3.28
C LEU A 93 -20.45 1.69 -2.01
N LEU A 94 -19.27 1.96 -1.49
CA LEU A 94 -18.80 1.44 -0.21
C LEU A 94 -18.34 2.59 0.69
N TYR A 95 -18.80 2.60 1.94
CA TYR A 95 -18.39 3.53 2.97
C TYR A 95 -17.71 2.76 4.09
N LEU A 96 -16.50 3.17 4.44
CA LEU A 96 -15.73 2.68 5.58
C LEU A 96 -15.55 3.82 6.56
N THR A 97 -15.88 3.61 7.83
CA THR A 97 -15.76 4.64 8.88
C THR A 97 -15.31 4.03 10.19
N GLY A 98 -14.38 4.68 10.90
CA GLY A 98 -13.97 4.24 12.23
C GLY A 98 -12.57 4.70 12.56
N SER A 99 -11.72 3.79 13.05
CA SER A 99 -10.32 4.05 13.34
C SER A 99 -9.38 3.01 12.72
N ALA A 100 -8.25 3.50 12.22
CA ALA A 100 -7.12 2.71 11.75
C ALA A 100 -5.85 3.57 11.88
N ASN A 101 -4.68 2.95 12.06
CA ASN A 101 -3.40 3.68 12.17
C ASN A 101 -3.38 4.71 13.29
N ARG A 102 -4.08 4.44 14.41
CA ARG A 102 -4.23 5.32 15.58
C ARG A 102 -4.97 6.64 15.31
N ALA A 103 -5.67 6.73 14.18
CA ALA A 103 -6.42 7.92 13.82
C ALA A 103 -7.83 7.57 13.34
N PRO A 104 -8.74 8.55 13.35
CA PRO A 104 -9.99 8.47 12.60
C PRO A 104 -9.72 8.14 11.12
N TYR A 105 -10.50 7.23 10.57
CA TYR A 105 -10.45 6.82 9.17
C TYR A 105 -11.84 6.89 8.55
N GLN A 106 -11.91 7.47 7.36
CA GLN A 106 -13.08 7.41 6.50
C GLN A 106 -12.65 7.21 5.06
N LEU A 107 -13.36 6.34 4.34
CA LEU A 107 -13.22 6.18 2.89
C LEU A 107 -14.58 5.88 2.28
N HIS A 108 -14.98 6.69 1.33
CA HIS A 108 -16.13 6.47 0.46
C HIS A 108 -15.61 6.11 -0.93
N ILE A 109 -15.98 4.94 -1.43
CA ILE A 109 -15.60 4.42 -2.74
C ILE A 109 -16.84 4.41 -3.62
N ASP A 110 -16.74 5.09 -4.76
CA ASP A 110 -17.70 5.08 -5.85
C ASP A 110 -17.11 4.31 -7.02
N TRP A 111 -17.54 3.05 -7.16
CA TRP A 111 -17.04 2.13 -8.18
C TRP A 111 -17.48 2.52 -9.59
N ALA A 112 -18.64 3.16 -9.72
CA ALA A 112 -19.16 3.58 -11.02
C ALA A 112 -18.36 4.75 -11.59
N ASN A 113 -18.00 5.70 -10.74
CA ASN A 113 -17.19 6.86 -11.11
C ASN A 113 -15.68 6.60 -11.02
N GLY A 114 -15.26 5.47 -10.43
CA GLY A 114 -13.84 5.15 -10.24
C GLY A 114 -13.16 6.13 -9.30
N THR A 115 -13.81 6.49 -8.20
CA THR A 115 -13.26 7.46 -7.24
C THR A 115 -13.36 6.95 -5.81
N ALA A 116 -12.37 7.28 -4.99
CA ALA A 116 -12.47 7.13 -3.55
C ALA A 116 -12.07 8.43 -2.86
N ARG A 117 -12.79 8.81 -1.82
CA ARG A 117 -12.64 10.07 -1.09
C ARG A 117 -12.86 9.85 0.40
N GLY A 118 -12.12 10.56 1.24
CA GLY A 118 -12.28 10.51 2.68
C GLY A 118 -11.13 11.17 3.42
N PHE A 119 -10.78 10.63 4.58
CA PHE A 119 -9.68 11.13 5.39
C PHE A 119 -9.00 10.00 6.18
N SER A 120 -7.72 10.21 6.47
CA SER A 120 -6.94 9.38 7.39
C SER A 120 -5.85 10.25 8.02
N ASN A 121 -5.50 10.00 9.28
CA ASN A 121 -4.44 10.74 9.99
C ASN A 121 -4.60 12.27 9.92
N ASN A 122 -5.84 12.76 10.09
CA ASN A 122 -6.20 14.18 9.99
C ASN A 122 -5.89 14.83 8.62
N ALA A 123 -5.66 14.03 7.59
CA ALA A 123 -5.39 14.48 6.23
C ALA A 123 -6.43 13.94 5.26
N ARG A 124 -6.69 14.70 4.19
CA ARG A 124 -7.56 14.25 3.10
C ARG A 124 -6.95 13.03 2.42
N LEU A 125 -7.78 12.03 2.20
CA LEU A 125 -7.50 10.86 1.38
C LEU A 125 -8.38 10.94 0.14
N TRP A 126 -7.78 10.88 -1.04
CA TRP A 126 -8.53 10.85 -2.28
C TRP A 126 -7.71 10.16 -3.37
N PHE A 127 -8.37 9.37 -4.20
CA PHE A 127 -7.76 8.81 -5.40
C PHE A 127 -8.82 8.44 -6.44
N ASP A 128 -8.46 8.58 -7.69
CA ASP A 128 -9.21 8.10 -8.85
C ASP A 128 -8.59 6.79 -9.30
N PHE A 129 -9.42 5.86 -9.74
CA PHE A 129 -8.99 4.54 -10.13
C PHE A 129 -9.79 4.01 -11.31
N ASP A 130 -9.15 3.16 -12.12
CA ASP A 130 -9.77 2.45 -13.22
C ASP A 130 -9.35 0.98 -13.10
N PRO A 131 -10.21 0.09 -12.58
CA PRO A 131 -9.87 -1.31 -12.39
C PRO A 131 -9.58 -2.02 -13.72
N LYS A 132 -10.17 -1.55 -14.82
CA LYS A 132 -9.97 -2.15 -16.15
C LYS A 132 -8.59 -1.81 -16.71
N LYS A 133 -8.16 -0.56 -16.53
CA LYS A 133 -6.80 -0.10 -16.90
C LYS A 133 -5.74 -0.44 -15.86
N GLY A 134 -6.17 -0.82 -14.66
CA GLY A 134 -5.28 -1.10 -13.54
C GLY A 134 -4.57 0.15 -13.02
N THR A 135 -5.21 1.30 -12.98
CA THR A 135 -4.57 2.56 -12.54
C THR A 135 -5.22 3.09 -11.28
N LEU A 136 -4.42 3.69 -10.39
CA LEU A 136 -4.88 4.43 -9.20
C LEU A 136 -4.00 5.66 -9.01
N GLU A 137 -4.58 6.86 -8.97
CA GLU A 137 -3.86 8.12 -8.79
C GLU A 137 -4.56 9.04 -7.79
N GLY A 138 -3.79 9.69 -6.91
CA GLY A 138 -4.37 10.63 -5.95
C GLY A 138 -3.39 11.07 -4.87
N ALA A 139 -3.89 11.26 -3.66
CA ALA A 139 -3.08 11.54 -2.49
C ALA A 139 -3.69 11.00 -1.18
N GLY A 140 -2.82 10.60 -0.26
CA GLY A 140 -3.15 10.22 1.11
C GLY A 140 -2.04 10.67 2.05
N ASN A 141 -2.39 11.09 3.27
CA ASN A 141 -1.42 11.62 4.26
C ASN A 141 -0.50 12.71 3.67
N GLY A 142 -1.03 13.60 2.83
CA GLY A 142 -0.26 14.69 2.20
C GLY A 142 0.79 14.23 1.18
N SER A 143 0.71 12.99 0.70
CA SER A 143 1.65 12.41 -0.27
C SER A 143 0.92 11.88 -1.50
N ARG A 144 1.52 12.08 -2.67
CA ARG A 144 0.99 11.56 -3.94
C ARG A 144 0.98 10.03 -3.92
N ILE A 145 -0.09 9.47 -4.46
CA ILE A 145 -0.26 8.05 -4.76
C ILE A 145 -0.37 7.93 -6.28
N GLN A 146 0.41 7.04 -6.87
CA GLN A 146 0.31 6.69 -8.29
C GLN A 146 0.70 5.24 -8.46
N LEU A 147 -0.24 4.39 -8.81
CA LEU A 147 -0.05 2.95 -8.93
C LEU A 147 -0.59 2.46 -10.28
N ARG A 148 0.11 1.47 -10.84
CA ARG A 148 -0.27 0.80 -12.08
C ARG A 148 -0.12 -0.72 -11.91
N LEU A 149 -1.20 -1.43 -12.15
CA LEU A 149 -1.30 -2.89 -12.18
C LEU A 149 -1.17 -3.36 -13.61
N ASP A 150 -0.13 -4.12 -13.89
CA ASP A 150 -0.11 -5.01 -15.05
C ASP A 150 -0.98 -6.22 -14.74
N ARG A 151 -2.16 -6.29 -15.36
CA ARG A 151 -3.15 -7.35 -15.12
C ARG A 151 -2.71 -8.72 -15.64
N SER A 152 -1.76 -8.76 -16.59
CA SER A 152 -1.25 -10.02 -17.14
C SER A 152 -0.28 -10.70 -16.18
N SER A 153 0.59 -9.90 -15.56
CA SER A 153 1.58 -10.39 -14.61
C SER A 153 1.10 -10.29 -13.16
N GLY A 154 0.10 -9.47 -12.84
CA GLY A 154 -0.28 -9.14 -11.46
C GLY A 154 0.71 -8.20 -10.77
N GLU A 155 1.67 -7.61 -11.48
CA GLU A 155 2.61 -6.65 -10.89
C GLU A 155 1.97 -5.27 -10.72
N LEU A 156 1.99 -4.75 -9.50
CA LEU A 156 1.59 -3.40 -9.14
C LEU A 156 2.84 -2.55 -8.87
N ARG A 157 3.02 -1.48 -9.63
CA ARG A 157 4.20 -0.60 -9.52
C ARG A 157 3.79 0.86 -9.39
N GLY A 158 4.66 1.66 -8.79
CA GLY A 158 4.51 3.11 -8.76
C GLY A 158 5.04 3.72 -7.48
N ALA A 159 4.30 4.65 -6.90
CA ALA A 159 4.67 5.33 -5.68
C ALA A 159 3.49 5.49 -4.72
N MET A 160 3.75 5.29 -3.44
CA MET A 160 2.85 5.57 -2.33
C MET A 160 3.68 6.15 -1.19
N ASN A 161 3.17 7.16 -0.48
CA ASN A 161 3.89 7.82 0.63
C ASN A 161 5.29 8.36 0.24
N ARG A 162 5.45 8.83 -1.01
CA ARG A 162 6.73 9.29 -1.60
C ARG A 162 7.76 8.18 -1.81
N ILE A 163 7.41 6.91 -1.58
CA ILE A 163 8.30 5.77 -1.71
C ILE A 163 7.86 4.90 -2.89
N VAL A 164 8.84 4.34 -3.60
CA VAL A 164 8.60 3.36 -4.67
C VAL A 164 7.88 2.16 -4.08
N THR A 165 6.79 1.76 -4.74
CA THR A 165 6.00 0.58 -4.41
C THR A 165 6.13 -0.42 -5.55
N GLN A 166 6.46 -1.66 -5.22
CA GLN A 166 6.49 -2.77 -6.17
C GLN A 166 5.92 -4.00 -5.49
N LEU A 167 4.71 -4.38 -5.89
CA LEU A 167 3.96 -5.48 -5.30
C LEU A 167 3.53 -6.46 -6.40
N LYS A 168 3.25 -7.69 -6.00
CA LYS A 168 2.67 -8.76 -6.79
C LYS A 168 1.32 -9.10 -6.18
N LEU A 169 0.28 -9.02 -6.98
CA LEU A 169 -1.08 -9.46 -6.66
C LEU A 169 -1.30 -10.81 -7.33
N SER A 170 -1.62 -11.83 -6.53
CA SER A 170 -1.95 -13.17 -7.00
C SER A 170 -3.34 -13.51 -6.52
N GLY A 171 -4.27 -13.79 -7.43
CA GLY A 171 -5.68 -14.01 -7.08
C GLY A 171 -6.40 -12.76 -6.51
N LEU A 172 -5.79 -11.59 -6.66
CA LEU A 172 -6.31 -10.30 -6.20
C LEU A 172 -6.45 -9.32 -7.36
N GLU A 173 -7.40 -8.40 -7.22
CA GLU A 173 -7.62 -7.28 -8.13
C GLU A 173 -7.27 -5.95 -7.47
N LEU A 174 -7.21 -4.88 -8.29
CA LEU A 174 -7.02 -3.53 -7.76
C LEU A 174 -8.12 -3.11 -6.77
N SER A 175 -9.35 -3.61 -6.97
CA SER A 175 -10.48 -3.35 -6.07
C SER A 175 -10.24 -3.88 -4.66
N ASP A 176 -9.66 -5.08 -4.52
CA ASP A 176 -9.31 -5.66 -3.21
C ASP A 176 -8.33 -4.75 -2.45
N LEU A 177 -7.41 -4.11 -3.17
CA LEU A 177 -6.47 -3.15 -2.59
C LEU A 177 -7.16 -1.86 -2.12
N ILE A 178 -8.13 -1.38 -2.90
CA ILE A 178 -8.87 -0.15 -2.63
C ILE A 178 -9.77 -0.30 -1.40
N GLU A 179 -10.44 -1.42 -1.25
CA GLU A 179 -11.29 -1.71 -0.08
C GLU A 179 -10.47 -1.75 1.22
N HIS A 180 -9.24 -2.25 1.14
CA HIS A 180 -8.35 -2.36 2.30
C HIS A 180 -7.28 -1.27 2.33
N PHE A 181 -7.55 -0.09 1.77
CA PHE A 181 -6.52 0.95 1.62
C PHE A 181 -5.91 1.42 2.94
N TYR A 182 -6.65 1.30 4.05
CA TYR A 182 -6.18 1.60 5.41
C TYR A 182 -4.92 0.80 5.82
N LEU A 183 -4.68 -0.38 5.23
CA LEU A 183 -3.49 -1.20 5.50
C LEU A 183 -2.21 -0.53 5.01
N PHE A 184 -2.28 0.24 3.92
CA PHE A 184 -1.11 0.80 3.24
C PHE A 184 -0.74 2.21 3.70
N LEU A 185 -1.62 2.84 4.47
CA LEU A 185 -1.39 4.13 5.10
C LEU A 185 -0.56 3.91 6.37
N ASP A 186 0.69 4.32 6.37
CA ASP A 186 1.47 4.40 7.60
C ASP A 186 1.21 5.76 8.28
N TYR A 187 1.18 5.77 9.61
CA TYR A 187 1.27 7.02 10.35
C TYR A 187 2.74 7.46 10.24
N PRO A 188 3.06 8.67 9.77
CA PRO A 188 4.46 9.11 9.78
C PRO A 188 4.93 9.05 11.23
N SER A 189 5.85 8.13 11.54
CA SER A 189 6.49 8.13 12.85
C SER A 189 7.08 9.52 13.05
N ALA A 190 6.87 10.09 14.25
CA ALA A 190 7.31 11.45 14.60
C ALA A 190 8.79 11.75 14.26
N SER A 191 9.59 10.72 14.02
CA SER A 191 10.97 10.80 13.51
C SER A 191 11.15 11.54 12.16
N VAL A 192 10.09 11.83 11.39
CA VAL A 192 10.19 12.69 10.18
C VAL A 192 9.93 14.16 10.49
N LEU A 193 9.27 14.48 11.62
CA LEU A 193 9.06 15.86 12.05
C LEU A 193 10.25 16.42 12.85
N ASP A 194 11.07 15.55 13.46
CA ASP A 194 12.28 15.98 14.19
C ASP A 194 13.46 16.39 13.29
N SER A 195 13.31 16.39 11.96
CA SER A 195 14.37 16.76 11.01
C SER A 195 14.24 18.19 10.46
N VAL A 196 13.23 18.95 10.86
CA VAL A 196 13.00 20.33 10.36
C VAL A 196 12.75 21.30 11.53
N GLU A 197 13.54 21.18 12.60
CA GLU A 197 13.80 22.32 13.48
C GLU A 197 15.29 22.30 13.84
N GLY A 198 16.08 23.00 13.03
CA GLY A 198 17.41 23.47 13.39
C GLY A 198 17.41 25.01 13.26
N PRO A 199 18.01 25.73 14.22
CA PRO A 199 17.90 27.18 14.38
C PRO A 199 18.44 27.99 13.19
#